data_AF-A0A965NA95-F1
#
_entry.id   AF-A0A965NA95-F1
#
_cell.length_a   1.000
_cell.length_b   1.000
_cell.length_c   1.000
_cell.angle_alpha   90.00
_cell.angle_beta   90.00
_cell.angle_gamma   90.00
#
_symmetry.space_group_name_H-M   'P 1'
#
loop_
_entity.id
_entity.type
_entity.pdbx_description
1 polymer ?
#
loop_
_entity_poly.entity_id
_entity_poly.type
_entity_poly.pdbx_seq_one_letter_code
_entity_poly.pdbx_strand_id
1 'polypeptide(L)'
;MQALRSMQKPAMTAAVVLALLWLVWGLYQAGRPVWAASTLALGSLTIWIYASARTLAARYLFPGVLGMLVFVAFPLVYTVQIGFTNYSSSHLLDLERARAYLLDQVEVDASGAMVSSLVAANASDAAAGRVQVVLRRDGDAQAPVWVSPPVMLAPGQGPLSALPLKVETSPLAGQELSLREVIAWREG
;
A
#
# COMPACT_ATOMS: atom_id res chain seq x y z
N MET A 1 23.67 16.49 47.53
CA MET A 1 22.49 16.64 46.62
C MET A 1 22.74 17.50 45.37
N GLN A 2 23.75 18.40 45.32
CA GLN A 2 24.04 19.22 44.13
C GLN A 2 24.57 18.45 42.90
N ALA A 3 25.35 17.38 43.10
CA ALA A 3 25.92 16.57 42.01
C ALA A 3 24.87 15.80 41.17
N LEU A 4 23.72 15.46 41.77
CA LEU A 4 22.62 14.81 41.05
C LEU A 4 21.92 15.77 40.07
N ARG A 5 21.81 17.07 40.41
CA ARG A 5 21.17 18.09 39.55
C ARG A 5 22.05 18.51 38.36
N SER A 6 23.36 18.48 38.49
CA SER A 6 24.27 18.79 37.36
C SER A 6 24.25 17.72 36.27
N MET A 7 23.90 16.47 36.63
CA MET A 7 23.87 15.34 35.69
C MET A 7 22.56 15.21 34.91
N GLN A 8 21.49 15.87 35.35
CA GLN A 8 20.16 15.79 34.70
C GLN A 8 20.14 16.42 33.30
N LYS A 9 20.82 17.56 33.12
CA LYS A 9 20.87 18.26 31.83
C LYS A 9 21.54 17.44 30.70
N PRO A 10 22.76 16.88 30.87
CA PRO A 10 23.36 16.05 29.84
C PRO A 10 22.59 14.74 29.63
N ALA A 11 21.99 14.17 30.68
CA ALA A 11 21.15 12.98 30.55
C ALA A 11 19.90 13.24 29.68
N MET A 12 19.20 14.36 29.88
CA MET A 12 18.09 14.76 29.02
C MET A 12 18.53 14.99 27.58
N THR A 13 19.64 15.70 27.36
CA THR A 13 20.15 15.92 26.00
C THR A 13 20.51 14.61 25.32
N ALA A 14 21.17 13.68 26.03
CA ALA A 14 21.51 12.36 25.50
C ALA A 14 20.25 11.55 25.15
N ALA A 15 19.21 11.57 26.01
CA ALA A 15 17.94 10.92 25.72
C ALA A 15 17.26 11.50 24.46
N VAL A 16 17.28 12.83 24.29
CA VAL A 16 16.73 13.50 23.10
C VAL A 16 17.53 13.15 21.84
N VAL A 17 18.86 13.08 21.92
CA VAL A 17 19.72 12.65 20.81
C VAL A 17 19.40 11.20 20.42
N LEU A 18 19.28 10.29 21.38
CA LEU A 18 18.91 8.89 21.11
C LEU A 18 17.53 8.78 20.47
N ALA A 19 16.55 9.54 20.95
CA ALA A 19 15.22 9.58 20.34
C ALA A 19 15.26 10.12 18.90
N LEU A 20 16.06 11.16 18.63
CA LEU A 20 16.27 11.71 17.29
C LEU A 20 16.90 10.66 16.36
N LEU A 21 17.95 9.99 16.80
CA LEU A 21 18.63 8.95 16.00
C LEU A 21 17.72 7.75 15.74
N TRP A 22 16.92 7.34 16.73
CA TRP A 22 15.93 6.27 16.55
C TRP A 22 14.87 6.65 15.51
N LEU A 23 14.37 7.89 15.55
CA LEU A 23 13.40 8.38 14.58
C LEU A 23 13.99 8.51 13.17
N VAL A 24 15.22 9.00 13.05
CA VAL A 24 15.97 9.08 11.78
C VAL A 24 16.20 7.68 11.19
N TRP A 25 16.57 6.72 12.03
CA TRP A 25 16.70 5.32 11.64
C TRP A 25 15.36 4.75 11.13
N GLY A 26 14.25 5.01 11.82
CA GLY A 26 12.92 4.61 11.36
C GLY A 26 12.54 5.20 10.00
N LEU A 27 12.83 6.48 9.77
CA LEU A 27 12.59 7.14 8.48
C LEU A 27 13.46 6.56 7.35
N TYR A 28 14.71 6.21 7.66
CA TYR A 28 15.61 5.57 6.70
C TYR A 28 15.09 4.19 6.30
N GLN A 29 14.68 3.37 7.27
CA GLN A 29 14.12 2.04 7.03
C GLN A 29 12.78 2.09 6.26
N ALA A 30 12.01 3.17 6.42
CA ALA A 30 10.78 3.41 5.65
C ALA A 30 11.04 3.86 4.20
N GLY A 31 12.29 3.89 3.73
CA GLY A 31 12.65 4.26 2.36
C GLY A 31 12.56 5.77 2.08
N ARG A 32 12.60 6.62 3.12
CA ARG A 32 12.47 8.09 3.00
C ARG A 32 13.78 8.82 3.35
N PRO A 33 14.86 8.67 2.57
CA PRO A 33 16.20 9.15 2.94
C PRO A 33 16.29 10.69 3.01
N VAL A 34 15.59 11.41 2.13
CA VAL A 34 15.55 12.88 2.15
C VAL A 34 14.96 13.39 3.46
N TRP A 35 13.82 12.83 3.89
CA TRP A 35 13.18 13.18 5.16
C TRP A 35 14.07 12.82 6.35
N ALA A 36 14.71 11.64 6.34
CA ALA A 36 15.65 11.24 7.37
C ALA A 36 16.81 12.24 7.52
N ALA A 37 17.42 12.65 6.40
CA ALA A 37 18.52 13.62 6.38
C ALA A 37 18.07 15.02 6.86
N SER A 38 16.91 15.50 6.39
CA SER A 38 16.35 16.78 6.83
C SER A 38 16.06 16.79 8.33
N THR A 39 15.43 15.73 8.85
CA THR A 39 15.15 15.63 10.29
C THR A 39 16.43 15.54 11.11
N LEU A 40 17.44 14.81 10.65
CA LEU A 40 18.74 14.75 11.31
C LEU A 40 19.41 16.13 11.38
N ALA A 41 19.45 16.85 10.25
CA ALA A 41 20.05 18.18 10.18
C ALA A 41 19.33 19.18 11.09
N LEU A 42 17.99 19.24 10.98
CA LEU A 42 17.16 20.19 11.73
C LEU A 42 17.11 19.85 13.23
N GLY A 43 17.04 18.56 13.56
CA GLY A 43 17.07 18.06 14.94
C GLY A 43 18.42 18.33 15.60
N SER A 44 19.53 18.09 14.89
CA SER A 44 20.88 18.39 15.40
C SER A 44 21.07 19.89 15.63
N LEU A 45 20.59 20.73 14.72
CA LEU A 45 20.61 22.19 14.87
C LEU A 45 19.78 22.64 16.09
N THR A 46 18.59 22.06 16.27
CA THR A 46 17.72 22.33 17.42
C THR A 46 18.43 21.98 18.72
N ILE A 47 18.97 20.76 18.81
CA ILE A 47 19.69 20.29 20.00
C ILE A 47 20.88 21.19 20.29
N TRP A 48 21.65 21.58 19.26
CA TRP A 48 22.79 22.48 19.43
C TRP A 48 22.38 23.85 19.99
N ILE A 49 21.30 24.45 19.49
CA ILE A 49 20.79 25.76 19.96
C ILE A 49 20.32 25.70 21.42
N TYR A 50 19.65 24.63 21.83
CA TYR A 50 19.12 24.52 23.20
C TYR A 50 20.13 23.94 24.21
N ALA A 51 21.07 23.11 23.78
CA ALA A 51 22.11 22.55 24.66
C ALA A 51 23.32 23.49 24.84
N SER A 52 23.67 24.29 23.84
CA SER A 52 24.84 25.18 23.90
C SER A 52 24.58 26.39 24.80
N ALA A 53 25.54 26.75 25.65
CA ALA A 53 25.47 27.94 26.50
C ALA A 53 25.64 29.26 25.71
N ARG A 54 26.15 29.19 24.47
CA ARG A 54 26.50 30.36 23.64
C ARG A 54 25.34 30.92 22.81
N THR A 55 24.20 30.23 22.78
CA THR A 55 23.10 30.46 21.81
C THR A 55 21.84 31.04 22.46
N LEU A 56 21.95 31.79 23.56
CA LEU A 56 20.80 32.31 24.32
C LEU A 56 19.81 33.13 23.45
N ALA A 57 20.31 34.05 22.62
CA ALA A 57 19.46 34.83 21.71
C ALA A 57 18.75 33.93 20.69
N ALA A 58 19.45 32.93 20.15
CA ALA A 58 18.91 32.01 19.17
C ALA A 58 17.79 31.14 19.74
N ARG A 59 17.78 30.80 21.04
CA ARG A 59 16.71 29.97 21.65
C ARG A 59 15.33 30.62 21.59
N TYR A 60 15.27 31.96 21.59
CA TYR A 60 14.01 32.71 21.50
C TYR A 60 13.59 32.96 20.05
N LEU A 61 14.57 33.15 19.15
CA LEU A 61 14.31 33.38 17.73
C LEU A 61 14.00 32.08 16.96
N PHE A 62 14.67 30.99 17.32
CA PHE A 62 14.63 29.72 16.61
C PHE A 62 13.22 29.16 16.37
N PRO A 63 12.30 29.08 17.37
CA PRO A 63 10.98 28.51 17.10
C PRO A 63 10.19 29.31 16.05
N GLY A 64 10.32 30.65 16.04
CA GLY A 64 9.68 31.49 15.04
C GLY A 64 10.28 31.30 13.64
N VAL A 65 11.62 31.31 13.55
CA VAL A 65 12.33 31.08 12.28
C VAL A 65 12.05 29.68 11.73
N LEU A 66 12.04 28.66 12.59
CA LEU A 66 11.71 27.30 12.21
C LEU A 66 10.29 27.21 11.62
N GLY A 67 9.33 27.86 12.28
CA GLY A 67 7.96 27.96 11.77
C GLY A 67 7.90 28.64 10.40
N MET A 68 8.59 29.79 10.23
CA MET A 68 8.65 30.47 8.94
C MET A 68 9.30 29.60 7.85
N LEU A 69 10.38 28.88 8.17
CA LEU A 69 11.04 27.99 7.21
C LEU A 69 10.12 26.85 6.77
N VAL A 70 9.41 26.21 7.70
CA VAL A 70 8.54 25.06 7.41
C VAL A 70 7.24 25.45 6.73
N PHE A 71 6.62 26.55 7.14
CA PHE A 71 5.28 26.93 6.66
C PHE A 71 5.27 28.00 5.59
N VAL A 72 6.36 28.75 5.40
CA VAL A 72 6.43 29.82 4.39
C VAL A 72 7.50 29.54 3.36
N ALA A 73 8.75 29.36 3.79
CA ALA A 73 9.86 29.19 2.85
C ALA A 73 9.77 27.85 2.10
N PHE A 74 9.43 26.76 2.79
CA PHE A 74 9.34 25.43 2.18
C PHE A 74 8.28 25.34 1.08
N PRO A 75 7.01 25.75 1.29
CA PRO A 75 6.01 25.75 0.20
C PRO A 75 6.39 26.67 -0.96
N LEU A 76 7.03 27.82 -0.68
CA LEU A 76 7.48 28.76 -1.71
C LEU A 76 8.57 28.14 -2.59
N VAL A 77 9.61 27.56 -2.00
CA VAL A 77 10.68 26.87 -2.73
C VAL A 77 10.13 25.69 -3.52
N TYR A 78 9.20 24.92 -2.94
CA TYR A 78 8.56 23.81 -3.64
C TYR A 78 7.75 24.28 -4.85
N THR A 79 7.00 25.38 -4.71
CA THR A 79 6.25 25.98 -5.82
C THR A 79 7.19 26.44 -6.95
N VAL A 80 8.30 27.10 -6.60
CA VAL A 80 9.32 27.50 -7.57
C VAL A 80 9.91 26.27 -8.28
N GLN A 81 10.23 25.21 -7.54
CA GLN A 81 10.78 23.97 -8.09
C GLN A 81 9.80 23.29 -9.06
N ILE A 82 8.52 23.20 -8.69
CA ILE A 82 7.46 22.69 -9.59
C ILE A 82 7.35 23.55 -10.85
N GLY A 83 7.51 24.87 -10.73
CA GLY A 83 7.48 25.80 -11.87
C GLY A 83 8.54 25.53 -12.94
N PHE A 84 9.61 24.80 -12.61
CA PHE A 84 10.62 24.34 -13.58
C PHE A 84 10.33 22.96 -14.18
N THR A 85 9.21 22.33 -13.81
CA THR A 85 8.82 20.98 -14.28
C THR A 85 7.56 21.04 -15.13
N ASN A 86 7.32 20.01 -15.95
CA ASN A 86 6.07 19.88 -16.72
C ASN A 86 4.97 19.20 -15.89
N TYR A 87 4.78 19.62 -14.64
CA TYR A 87 3.74 19.10 -13.75
C TYR A 87 2.40 19.76 -14.08
N SER A 88 1.47 18.98 -14.62
CA SER A 88 0.14 19.43 -15.04
C SER A 88 -0.88 18.30 -14.92
N SER A 89 -2.15 18.53 -15.24
CA SER A 89 -3.19 17.49 -15.20
C SER A 89 -2.90 16.28 -16.09
N SER A 90 -2.12 16.45 -17.17
CA SER A 90 -1.69 15.33 -18.02
C SER A 90 -0.48 14.58 -17.46
N HIS A 91 0.30 15.18 -16.55
CA HIS A 91 1.56 14.64 -16.01
C HIS A 91 1.57 14.72 -14.47
N LEU A 92 0.71 13.92 -13.84
CA LEU A 92 0.60 13.85 -12.38
C LEU A 92 1.40 12.70 -11.76
N LEU A 93 1.65 11.64 -12.54
CA LEU A 93 2.29 10.42 -12.05
C LEU A 93 3.81 10.50 -12.25
N ASP A 94 4.54 9.85 -11.34
CA ASP A 94 5.92 9.48 -11.60
C ASP A 94 5.97 8.40 -12.70
N LEU A 95 7.16 8.20 -13.27
CA LEU A 95 7.37 7.28 -14.39
C LEU A 95 6.97 5.86 -14.03
N GLU A 96 7.34 5.40 -12.84
CA GLU A 96 7.06 4.06 -12.33
C GLU A 96 5.56 3.81 -12.21
N ARG A 97 4.79 4.76 -11.64
CA ARG A 97 3.33 4.62 -11.54
C ARG A 97 2.64 4.73 -12.89
N ALA A 98 3.09 5.62 -13.78
CA ALA A 98 2.54 5.72 -15.12
C ALA A 98 2.72 4.40 -15.89
N ARG A 99 3.91 3.79 -15.80
CA ARG A 99 4.18 2.47 -16.37
C ARG A 99 3.29 1.39 -15.76
N ALA A 100 3.21 1.33 -14.43
CA ALA A 100 2.39 0.33 -13.74
C ALA A 100 0.92 0.45 -14.15
N TYR A 101 0.39 1.68 -14.21
CA TYR A 101 -0.97 1.95 -14.67
C TYR A 101 -1.22 1.47 -16.10
N LEU A 102 -0.28 1.72 -17.03
CA LEU A 102 -0.43 1.26 -18.42
C LEU A 102 -0.32 -0.26 -18.55
N LEU A 103 0.50 -0.92 -17.73
CA LEU A 103 0.63 -2.38 -17.72
C LEU A 103 -0.59 -3.07 -17.09
N ASP A 104 -1.31 -2.37 -16.21
CA ASP A 104 -2.54 -2.86 -15.58
C ASP A 104 -3.77 -2.72 -16.50
N GLN A 105 -3.66 -1.94 -17.58
CA GLN A 105 -4.75 -1.82 -18.54
C GLN A 105 -4.97 -3.13 -19.29
N VAL A 106 -6.19 -3.64 -19.20
CA VAL A 106 -6.65 -4.83 -19.91
C VAL A 106 -7.79 -4.45 -20.83
N GLU A 107 -7.73 -4.94 -22.07
CA GLU A 107 -8.83 -4.84 -23.02
C GLU A 107 -9.61 -6.15 -23.00
N VAL A 108 -10.93 -6.06 -22.83
CA VAL A 108 -11.81 -7.24 -22.81
C VAL A 108 -12.21 -7.56 -24.25
N ASP A 109 -11.68 -8.66 -24.78
CA ASP A 109 -12.15 -9.23 -26.04
C ASP A 109 -13.51 -9.92 -25.82
N ALA A 110 -14.57 -9.29 -26.33
CA ALA A 110 -15.93 -9.83 -26.24
C ALA A 110 -16.09 -11.18 -26.96
N SER A 111 -15.25 -11.48 -27.96
CA SER A 111 -15.33 -12.76 -28.68
C SER A 111 -14.82 -13.95 -27.86
N GLY A 112 -13.99 -13.68 -26.84
CA GLY A 112 -13.47 -14.64 -25.88
C GLY A 112 -14.18 -14.63 -24.52
N ALA A 113 -15.23 -13.82 -24.35
CA ALA A 113 -15.92 -13.66 -23.07
C ALA A 113 -16.54 -14.99 -22.59
N MET A 114 -16.18 -15.38 -21.37
CA MET A 114 -16.74 -16.56 -20.70
C MET A 114 -17.50 -16.11 -19.45
N VAL A 115 -18.73 -16.57 -19.32
CA VAL A 115 -19.52 -16.45 -18.10
C VAL A 115 -19.03 -17.53 -17.13
N SER A 116 -18.59 -17.11 -15.95
CA SER A 116 -18.17 -18.01 -14.88
C SER A 116 -19.29 -18.21 -13.86
N SER A 117 -19.52 -19.46 -13.46
CA SER A 117 -20.37 -19.82 -12.33
C SER A 117 -19.64 -20.81 -11.42
N LEU A 118 -19.94 -20.74 -10.13
CA LEU A 118 -19.47 -21.72 -9.15
C LEU A 118 -20.58 -22.74 -8.91
N VAL A 119 -20.26 -24.02 -9.06
CA VAL A 119 -21.19 -25.12 -8.84
C VAL A 119 -20.66 -26.01 -7.71
N ALA A 120 -21.50 -26.30 -6.72
CA ALA A 120 -21.20 -27.31 -5.71
C ALA A 120 -21.97 -28.60 -6.02
N ALA A 121 -21.34 -29.75 -5.78
CA ALA A 121 -21.99 -31.05 -5.98
C ALA A 121 -23.21 -31.23 -5.07
N ASN A 122 -23.17 -30.69 -3.84
CA ASN A 122 -24.26 -30.72 -2.87
C ASN A 122 -24.25 -29.46 -1.99
N ALA A 123 -25.39 -29.15 -1.33
CA ALA A 123 -25.50 -28.04 -0.38
C ALA A 123 -24.52 -28.16 0.82
N SER A 124 -24.20 -29.38 1.25
CA SER A 124 -23.17 -29.64 2.27
C SER A 124 -21.75 -29.37 1.76
N ASP A 125 -21.51 -29.51 0.47
CA ASP A 125 -20.21 -29.26 -0.17
C ASP A 125 -19.98 -27.78 -0.41
N ALA A 126 -21.04 -27.02 -0.70
CA ALA A 126 -21.02 -25.55 -0.74
C ALA A 126 -20.62 -24.96 0.62
N ALA A 127 -21.15 -25.49 1.73
CA ALA A 127 -20.78 -25.08 3.08
C ALA A 127 -19.34 -25.48 3.47
N ALA A 128 -18.84 -26.58 2.90
CA ALA A 128 -17.47 -27.07 3.11
C ALA A 128 -16.43 -26.43 2.16
N GLY A 129 -16.84 -25.51 1.28
CA GLY A 129 -15.95 -24.85 0.32
C GLY A 129 -15.52 -25.72 -0.87
N ARG A 130 -16.13 -26.90 -1.08
CA ARG A 130 -15.86 -27.76 -2.24
C ARG A 130 -16.70 -27.31 -3.44
N VAL A 131 -16.09 -26.54 -4.34
CA VAL A 131 -16.75 -25.98 -5.53
C VAL A 131 -16.02 -26.36 -6.82
N GLN A 132 -16.76 -26.40 -7.91
CA GLN A 132 -16.26 -26.52 -9.27
C GLN A 132 -16.47 -25.20 -9.99
N VAL A 133 -15.47 -24.76 -10.74
CA VAL A 133 -15.57 -23.59 -11.60
C VAL A 133 -16.09 -24.06 -12.96
N VAL A 134 -17.17 -23.43 -13.41
CA VAL A 134 -17.82 -23.72 -14.68
C VAL A 134 -17.72 -22.47 -15.54
N LEU A 135 -17.14 -22.61 -16.72
CA LEU A 135 -17.08 -21.54 -17.71
C LEU A 135 -17.98 -21.91 -18.89
N ARG A 136 -18.86 -20.98 -19.28
CA ARG A 136 -19.72 -21.08 -20.47
C ARG A 136 -19.42 -19.91 -21.39
N ARG A 137 -19.39 -20.13 -22.70
CA ARG A 137 -19.29 -19.02 -23.66
C ARG A 137 -20.60 -18.24 -23.66
N ASP A 138 -20.50 -16.91 -23.61
CA ASP A 138 -21.68 -16.05 -23.64
C ASP A 138 -22.39 -16.13 -25.01
N GLY A 139 -23.72 -16.25 -25.03
CA GLY A 139 -24.53 -16.21 -26.25
C GLY A 139 -24.64 -17.50 -27.09
N ASP A 140 -24.02 -18.62 -26.71
CA ASP A 140 -24.15 -19.90 -27.44
C ASP A 140 -24.50 -21.07 -26.51
N ALA A 141 -25.77 -21.48 -26.52
CA ALA A 141 -26.30 -22.57 -25.70
C ALA A 141 -25.79 -23.97 -26.12
N GLN A 142 -25.13 -24.10 -27.27
CA GLN A 142 -24.56 -25.36 -27.79
C GLN A 142 -23.03 -25.39 -27.70
N ALA A 143 -22.41 -24.33 -27.19
CA ALA A 143 -20.96 -24.27 -26.98
C ALA A 143 -20.49 -25.27 -25.90
N PRO A 144 -19.24 -25.77 -26.04
CA PRO A 144 -18.63 -26.62 -25.02
C PRO A 144 -18.59 -25.90 -23.67
N VAL A 145 -18.99 -26.60 -22.59
CA VAL A 145 -18.85 -26.11 -21.22
C VAL A 145 -17.50 -26.57 -20.67
N TRP A 146 -16.74 -25.66 -20.07
CA TRP A 146 -15.46 -25.98 -19.43
C TRP A 146 -15.63 -26.10 -17.92
N VAL A 147 -15.19 -27.22 -17.36
CA VAL A 147 -15.43 -27.59 -15.96
C VAL A 147 -14.10 -27.92 -15.30
N SER A 148 -13.86 -27.36 -14.12
CA SER A 148 -12.70 -27.68 -13.31
C SER A 148 -12.92 -28.93 -12.45
N PRO A 149 -11.84 -29.63 -12.04
CA PRO A 149 -11.88 -30.53 -10.89
C PRO A 149 -12.44 -29.82 -9.65
N PRO A 150 -13.01 -30.55 -8.69
CA PRO A 150 -13.48 -29.97 -7.43
C PRO A 150 -12.31 -29.35 -6.68
N VAL A 151 -12.46 -28.08 -6.33
CA VAL A 151 -11.49 -27.28 -5.58
C VAL A 151 -12.06 -26.93 -4.22
N MET A 152 -11.22 -27.04 -3.19
CA MET A 152 -11.53 -26.52 -1.87
C MET A 152 -11.08 -25.07 -1.78
N LEU A 153 -12.03 -24.17 -1.58
CA LEU A 153 -11.77 -22.78 -1.26
C LEU A 153 -11.47 -22.66 0.24
N ALA A 154 -10.31 -22.14 0.58
CA ALA A 154 -9.99 -21.71 1.93
C ALA A 154 -9.84 -20.18 1.98
N PRO A 155 -10.34 -19.51 3.02
CA PRO A 155 -10.14 -18.08 3.18
C PRO A 155 -8.63 -17.79 3.34
N GLY A 156 -8.10 -16.86 2.55
CA GLY A 156 -6.68 -16.50 2.54
C GLY A 156 -5.82 -17.34 1.61
N GLN A 157 -6.41 -18.23 0.80
CA GLN A 157 -5.67 -18.88 -0.28
C GLN A 157 -5.33 -17.86 -1.37
N GLY A 158 -4.02 -17.70 -1.63
CA GLY A 158 -3.53 -16.95 -2.77
C GLY A 158 -4.02 -17.54 -4.11
N PRO A 159 -3.77 -16.83 -5.23
CA PRO A 159 -4.26 -17.24 -6.54
C PRO A 159 -3.80 -18.66 -6.88
N LEU A 160 -4.76 -19.54 -7.17
CA LEU A 160 -4.49 -20.93 -7.57
C LEU A 160 -3.75 -20.91 -8.92
N SER A 161 -2.52 -21.45 -8.96
CA SER A 161 -1.61 -21.25 -10.10
C SER A 161 -2.02 -21.92 -11.42
N ALA A 162 -2.95 -22.89 -11.41
CA ALA A 162 -3.62 -23.40 -12.61
C ALA A 162 -4.69 -24.42 -12.22
N LEU A 163 -5.92 -24.26 -12.72
CA LEU A 163 -6.92 -25.33 -12.71
C LEU A 163 -7.02 -25.90 -14.13
N PRO A 164 -6.74 -27.20 -14.35
CA PRO A 164 -6.98 -27.82 -15.65
C PRO A 164 -8.49 -27.90 -15.90
N LEU A 165 -8.97 -27.28 -16.97
CA LEU A 165 -10.38 -27.34 -17.36
C LEU A 165 -10.61 -28.49 -18.34
N LYS A 166 -11.67 -29.27 -18.13
CA LYS A 166 -12.13 -30.31 -19.07
C LYS A 166 -13.39 -29.82 -19.78
N VAL A 167 -13.49 -30.10 -21.07
CA VAL A 167 -14.71 -29.86 -21.84
C VAL A 167 -15.71 -30.96 -21.51
N GLU A 168 -16.87 -30.59 -21.01
CA GLU A 168 -17.95 -31.50 -20.67
C GLU A 168 -19.22 -31.12 -21.44
N THR A 169 -19.87 -32.13 -22.04
CA THR A 169 -21.07 -31.96 -22.88
C THR A 169 -22.35 -32.37 -22.16
N SER A 170 -22.25 -32.85 -20.92
CA SER A 170 -23.38 -33.25 -20.07
C SER A 170 -23.77 -32.15 -19.08
N PRO A 171 -25.07 -32.01 -18.74
CA PRO A 171 -25.50 -31.06 -17.71
C PRO A 171 -24.87 -31.45 -16.38
N LEU A 172 -24.20 -30.49 -15.75
CA LEU A 172 -23.51 -30.67 -14.48
C LEU A 172 -24.49 -31.06 -13.38
N ALA A 173 -24.17 -32.13 -12.65
CA ALA A 173 -24.88 -32.54 -11.45
C ALA A 173 -24.41 -31.69 -10.25
N GLY A 174 -24.99 -30.51 -10.07
CA GLY A 174 -24.69 -29.64 -8.93
C GLY A 174 -25.55 -28.38 -8.87
N GLN A 175 -25.61 -27.76 -7.69
CA GLN A 175 -26.34 -26.50 -7.46
C GLN A 175 -25.41 -25.32 -7.75
N GLU A 176 -25.85 -24.38 -8.60
CA GLU A 176 -25.16 -23.11 -8.82
C GLU A 176 -25.24 -22.24 -7.56
N LEU A 177 -24.08 -21.74 -7.09
CA LEU A 177 -24.01 -20.86 -5.93
C LEU A 177 -24.63 -19.50 -6.25
N SER A 178 -25.32 -18.93 -5.28
CA SER A 178 -25.87 -17.58 -5.36
C SER A 178 -24.76 -16.51 -5.27
N LEU A 179 -25.02 -15.31 -5.81
CA LEU A 179 -24.07 -14.20 -5.79
C LEU A 179 -23.58 -13.86 -4.36
N ARG A 180 -24.45 -13.97 -3.35
CA ARG A 180 -24.08 -13.75 -1.95
C ARG A 180 -23.03 -14.75 -1.47
N GLU A 181 -23.18 -16.01 -1.86
CA GLU A 181 -22.23 -17.07 -1.49
C GLU A 181 -20.90 -16.90 -2.24
N VAL A 182 -20.94 -16.49 -3.52
CA VAL A 182 -19.71 -16.18 -4.29
C VAL A 182 -18.93 -15.02 -3.65
N ILE A 183 -19.61 -13.94 -3.26
CA ILE A 183 -18.97 -12.76 -2.65
C ILE A 183 -18.34 -13.11 -1.30
N ALA A 184 -18.97 -13.98 -0.51
CA ALA A 184 -18.43 -14.41 0.78
C ALA A 184 -17.03 -15.05 0.66
N TRP A 185 -16.67 -15.58 -0.51
CA TRP A 185 -15.37 -16.19 -0.79
C TRP A 185 -14.36 -15.27 -1.49
N ARG A 186 -14.70 -14.01 -1.82
CA ARG A 186 -13.84 -13.11 -2.60
C ARG A 186 -12.73 -12.42 -1.78
N GLU A 187 -13.02 -12.10 -0.51
CA GLU A 187 -12.19 -11.19 0.30
C GLU A 187 -11.47 -11.84 1.48
N GLY A 188 -11.46 -13.18 1.55
CA GLY A 188 -10.65 -13.91 2.53
C GLY A 188 -9.25 -14.15 2.00
#